data_AF-A0A7Y1MTU5-F1
#
_entry.id   AF-A0A7Y1MTU5-F1
#
_cell.length_a   1.000
_cell.length_b   1.000
_cell.length_c   1.000
_cell.angle_alpha   90.00
_cell.angle_beta   90.00
_cell.angle_gamma   90.00
#
_symmetry.space_group_name_H-M   'P 1'
#
loop_
_entity.id
_entity.type
_entity.pdbx_description
1 polymer ?
#
loop_
_entity_poly.entity_id
_entity_poly.type
_entity_poly.pdbx_seq_one_letter_code
_entity_poly.pdbx_strand_id
1 'polypeptide(L)'
;MKRLIFLLTLIFIAVYGLYFYNFQNGLSEKQDVWGQFGDFVGGTLNPILSFITIYILYRTIVLQQESLEKTSAALTLSQNTYELSRTELSKSSEILVTQNKLIQLQKFEGAFFELTKLTIEAINTSSYTFEKREYKGSSGLDGLIYDLFKKIENQKNTSWIEEFFDDNENFFSLLKLTSGIFSFVNKSSLSPEEKNSYLSLLTSILPSGSITAICFVKIFTDWPLSSHFVDSGFFDLPGVSETFEACSVLEKYKTT
;
A
#
# COMPACT_ATOMS: atom_id res chain seq x y z
N MET A 1 -59.04 -11.79 8.27
CA MET A 1 -60.04 -11.09 7.44
C MET A 1 -61.24 -11.95 7.06
N LYS A 2 -61.08 -13.08 6.34
CA LYS A 2 -62.21 -13.94 5.90
C LYS A 2 -63.18 -14.36 7.03
N ARG A 3 -62.67 -14.75 8.19
CA ARG A 3 -63.47 -15.13 9.37
C ARG A 3 -64.27 -13.96 9.99
N LEU A 4 -63.69 -12.76 9.96
CA LEU A 4 -64.34 -11.55 10.49
C LEU A 4 -65.48 -11.11 9.58
N ILE A 5 -65.25 -11.11 8.26
CA ILE A 5 -66.27 -10.80 7.26
C ILE A 5 -67.44 -11.78 7.40
N PHE A 6 -67.15 -13.07 7.54
CA PHE A 6 -68.18 -14.10 7.76
C PHE A 6 -69.00 -13.87 9.04
N LEU A 7 -68.34 -13.54 10.16
CA LEU A 7 -69.02 -13.20 11.42
C LEU A 7 -69.91 -11.97 11.29
N LEU A 8 -69.42 -10.92 10.62
CA LEU A 8 -70.21 -9.71 10.36
C LEU A 8 -71.45 -10.04 9.52
N THR A 9 -71.31 -10.80 8.43
CA THR A 9 -72.45 -11.23 7.60
C THR A 9 -73.49 -12.00 8.42
N LEU A 10 -73.05 -12.88 9.34
CA LEU A 10 -73.95 -13.65 10.19
C LEU A 10 -74.69 -12.76 11.21
N ILE A 11 -74.01 -11.78 11.81
CA ILE A 11 -74.63 -10.79 12.71
C ILE A 11 -75.68 -9.96 11.96
N PHE A 12 -75.38 -9.51 10.75
CA PHE A 12 -76.33 -8.80 9.90
C PHE A 12 -77.57 -9.66 9.62
N ILE A 13 -77.40 -10.90 9.17
CA ILE A 13 -78.53 -11.82 8.91
C ILE A 13 -79.35 -12.05 10.18
N ALA A 14 -78.70 -12.19 11.34
CA ALA A 14 -79.38 -12.41 12.61
C ALA A 14 -80.24 -11.20 13.05
N VAL A 15 -79.73 -9.98 12.94
CA VAL A 15 -80.49 -8.77 13.32
C VAL A 15 -81.70 -8.57 12.42
N TYR A 16 -81.53 -8.72 11.11
CA TYR A 16 -82.64 -8.65 10.16
C TYR A 16 -83.65 -9.80 10.38
N GLY A 17 -83.14 -11.03 10.58
CA GLY A 17 -83.98 -12.20 10.85
C GLY A 17 -84.81 -12.06 12.13
N LEU A 18 -84.22 -11.56 13.22
CA LEU A 18 -84.92 -11.33 14.48
C LEU A 18 -85.98 -10.22 14.37
N TYR A 19 -85.72 -9.17 13.59
CA TYR A 19 -86.72 -8.13 13.33
C TYR A 19 -87.92 -8.70 12.58
N PHE A 20 -87.71 -9.35 11.42
CA PHE A 20 -88.80 -9.91 10.63
C PHE A 20 -89.53 -11.07 11.33
N TYR A 21 -88.84 -11.81 12.21
CA TYR A 21 -89.47 -12.86 13.01
C TYR A 21 -90.45 -12.31 14.05
N ASN A 22 -90.12 -11.20 14.73
CA ASN A 22 -90.94 -10.64 15.81
C ASN A 22 -92.06 -9.70 15.32
N PHE A 23 -91.86 -8.96 14.22
CA PHE A 23 -92.78 -7.90 13.77
C PHE A 23 -93.60 -8.25 12.52
N GLN A 24 -93.79 -9.54 12.24
CA GLN A 24 -94.43 -10.09 11.02
C GLN A 24 -95.71 -9.37 10.59
N ASN A 25 -95.65 -8.53 9.55
CA ASN A 25 -96.83 -7.96 8.86
C ASN A 25 -96.54 -7.40 7.43
N GLY A 26 -95.52 -7.91 6.73
CA GLY A 26 -95.17 -7.43 5.38
C GLY A 26 -94.45 -6.07 5.35
N LEU A 27 -94.22 -5.53 4.16
CA LEU A 27 -93.60 -4.22 4.00
C LEU A 27 -94.63 -3.12 4.27
N SER A 28 -94.30 -2.18 5.16
CA SER A 28 -95.20 -1.07 5.48
C SER A 28 -95.15 0.01 4.39
N GLU A 29 -96.31 0.57 4.04
CA GLU A 29 -96.41 1.77 3.18
C GLU A 29 -96.20 3.07 3.98
N LYS A 30 -96.15 2.98 5.32
CA LYS A 30 -95.95 4.15 6.21
C LYS A 30 -94.47 4.41 6.43
N GLN A 31 -94.04 5.62 6.11
CA GLN A 31 -92.65 6.06 6.29
C GLN A 31 -92.18 5.96 7.75
N ASP A 32 -93.04 6.23 8.73
CA ASP A 32 -92.69 6.19 10.16
C ASP A 32 -92.25 4.80 10.64
N VAL A 33 -92.82 3.73 10.05
CA VAL A 33 -92.46 2.33 10.38
C VAL A 33 -91.05 2.00 9.85
N TRP A 34 -90.68 2.55 8.69
CA TRP A 34 -89.32 2.45 8.18
C TRP A 34 -88.31 3.22 9.03
N GLY A 35 -88.72 4.36 9.62
CA GLY A 35 -87.93 5.08 10.62
C GLY A 35 -87.63 4.21 11.84
N GLN A 36 -88.66 3.62 12.46
CA GLN A 36 -88.51 2.76 13.63
C GLN A 36 -87.70 1.47 13.35
N PHE A 37 -87.84 0.89 12.15
CA PHE A 37 -87.00 -0.21 11.69
C PHE A 37 -85.53 0.20 11.61
N GLY A 38 -85.26 1.34 10.98
CA GLY A 38 -83.93 1.94 10.90
C GLY A 38 -83.34 2.19 12.28
N ASP A 39 -84.15 2.65 13.25
CA ASP A 39 -83.74 2.87 14.63
C ASP A 39 -83.40 1.55 15.36
N PHE A 40 -84.15 0.47 15.13
CA PHE A 40 -83.84 -0.85 15.71
C PHE A 40 -82.55 -1.44 15.14
N VAL A 41 -82.45 -1.48 13.81
CA VAL A 41 -81.29 -2.03 13.09
C VAL A 41 -80.05 -1.20 13.39
N GLY A 42 -80.16 0.13 13.28
CA GLY A 42 -79.08 1.07 13.62
C GLY A 42 -78.72 1.03 15.10
N GLY A 43 -79.71 1.01 15.99
CA GLY A 43 -79.53 0.95 17.45
C GLY A 43 -78.85 -0.33 17.93
N THR A 44 -79.01 -1.44 17.20
CA THR A 44 -78.37 -2.73 17.54
C THR A 44 -77.04 -2.93 16.82
N LEU A 45 -76.99 -2.67 15.51
CA LEU A 45 -75.77 -2.90 14.72
C LEU A 45 -74.71 -1.83 14.98
N ASN A 46 -75.06 -0.55 15.14
CA ASN A 46 -74.05 0.50 15.29
C ASN A 46 -73.17 0.29 16.53
N PRO A 47 -73.69 -0.06 17.73
CA PRO A 47 -72.82 -0.38 18.87
C PRO A 47 -71.91 -1.58 18.63
N ILE A 48 -72.42 -2.66 18.02
CA ILE A 48 -71.64 -3.87 17.71
C ILE A 48 -70.52 -3.56 16.71
N LEU A 49 -70.86 -2.88 15.61
CA LEU A 49 -69.90 -2.47 14.57
C LEU A 49 -68.88 -1.46 15.11
N SER A 50 -69.30 -0.55 16.00
CA SER A 50 -68.40 0.41 16.64
C SER A 50 -67.39 -0.31 17.54
N PHE A 51 -67.83 -1.30 18.34
CA PHE A 51 -66.92 -2.08 19.17
C PHE A 51 -65.92 -2.89 18.33
N ILE A 52 -66.39 -3.54 17.26
CA ILE A 52 -65.52 -4.27 16.33
C ILE A 52 -64.50 -3.33 15.68
N THR A 53 -64.93 -2.13 15.28
CA THR A 53 -64.06 -1.11 14.70
C THR A 53 -62.96 -0.70 15.69
N ILE A 54 -63.33 -0.42 16.94
CA ILE A 54 -62.37 -0.08 18.00
C ILE A 54 -61.38 -1.23 18.22
N TYR A 55 -61.85 -2.48 18.26
CA TYR A 55 -60.97 -3.65 18.42
C TYR A 55 -59.97 -3.80 17.25
N ILE A 56 -60.43 -3.63 16.01
CA ILE A 56 -59.55 -3.69 14.83
C ILE A 56 -58.52 -2.56 14.90
N LEU A 57 -58.94 -1.33 15.22
CA LEU A 57 -58.03 -0.20 15.38
C LEU A 57 -56.98 -0.46 16.46
N TYR A 58 -57.38 -0.98 17.61
CA TYR A 58 -56.46 -1.39 18.68
C TYR A 58 -55.44 -2.42 18.18
N ARG A 59 -55.89 -3.48 17.50
CA ARG A 59 -54.99 -4.50 16.94
C ARG A 59 -54.04 -3.93 15.89
N THR A 60 -54.51 -3.01 15.06
CA THR A 60 -53.68 -2.30 14.09
C THR A 60 -52.60 -1.49 14.79
N ILE A 61 -52.93 -0.73 15.85
CA ILE A 61 -51.96 0.06 16.62
C ILE A 61 -50.90 -0.84 17.23
N VAL A 62 -51.28 -1.97 17.84
CA VAL A 62 -50.32 -2.92 18.42
C VAL A 62 -49.37 -3.48 17.35
N LEU A 63 -49.90 -3.91 16.20
CA LEU A 63 -49.08 -4.41 15.10
C LEU A 63 -48.16 -3.33 14.51
N GLN A 64 -48.63 -2.08 14.44
CA GLN A 64 -47.83 -0.94 14.01
C GLN A 64 -46.69 -0.66 14.99
N GLN A 65 -46.94 -0.70 16.30
CA GLN A 65 -45.93 -0.55 17.34
C GLN A 65 -44.85 -1.65 17.24
N GLU A 66 -45.25 -2.92 17.15
CA GLU A 66 -44.31 -4.03 16.97
C GLU A 66 -43.48 -3.90 15.68
N SER A 67 -44.08 -3.44 14.59
CA SER A 67 -43.37 -3.21 13.33
C SER A 67 -42.37 -2.07 13.48
N LEU A 68 -42.74 -0.98 14.14
CA LEU A 68 -41.85 0.16 14.38
C LEU A 68 -40.66 -0.24 15.27
N GLU A 69 -40.89 -1.03 16.31
CA GLU A 69 -39.82 -1.56 17.16
C GLU A 69 -38.83 -2.43 16.36
N LYS A 70 -39.34 -3.34 15.53
CA LYS A 70 -38.50 -4.18 14.66
C LYS A 70 -37.71 -3.35 13.64
N THR A 71 -38.35 -2.37 13.01
CA THR A 71 -37.68 -1.47 12.07
C THR A 71 -36.62 -0.62 12.76
N SER A 72 -36.90 -0.11 13.95
CA SER A 72 -35.93 0.64 14.75
C SER A 72 -34.72 -0.24 15.12
N ALA A 73 -34.95 -1.46 15.60
CA ALA A 73 -33.88 -2.41 15.92
C ALA A 73 -33.04 -2.77 14.69
N ALA A 74 -33.66 -3.03 13.54
CA ALA A 74 -32.97 -3.31 12.29
C ALA A 74 -32.15 -2.11 11.80
N LEU A 75 -32.66 -0.88 11.97
CA LEU A 75 -31.94 0.33 11.62
C LEU A 75 -30.71 0.53 12.51
N THR A 76 -30.84 0.35 13.82
CA THR A 76 -29.71 0.42 14.77
C THR A 76 -28.64 -0.63 14.43
N LEU A 77 -29.04 -1.86 14.13
CA LEU A 77 -28.09 -2.90 13.71
C LEU A 77 -27.39 -2.53 12.39
N SER A 78 -28.13 -1.97 11.43
CA SER A 78 -27.57 -1.53 10.15
C SER A 78 -26.58 -0.38 10.33
N GLN A 79 -26.88 0.60 11.20
CA GLN A 79 -25.99 1.70 11.54
C GLN A 79 -24.69 1.17 12.18
N ASN A 80 -24.81 0.30 13.19
CA ASN A 80 -23.64 -0.31 13.84
C ASN A 80 -22.76 -1.09 12.84
N THR A 81 -23.39 -1.87 11.94
CA THR A 81 -22.66 -2.63 10.92
C THR A 81 -21.94 -1.71 9.95
N TYR A 82 -22.57 -0.59 9.57
CA TYR A 82 -21.97 0.41 8.68
C TYR A 82 -20.78 1.12 9.35
N GLU A 83 -20.90 1.48 10.63
CA GLU A 83 -19.81 2.09 11.41
C GLU A 83 -18.61 1.14 11.56
N LEU A 84 -18.87 -0.14 11.86
CA LEU A 84 -17.84 -1.17 11.88
C LEU A 84 -17.16 -1.31 10.51
N SER A 85 -17.93 -1.35 9.43
CA SER A 85 -17.39 -1.44 8.06
C SER A 85 -16.51 -0.25 7.70
N ARG A 86 -16.93 0.98 8.04
CA ARG A 86 -16.11 2.19 7.84
C ARG A 86 -14.81 2.15 8.64
N THR A 87 -14.87 1.66 9.87
CA THR A 87 -13.69 1.51 10.74
C THR A 87 -12.69 0.52 10.14
N GLU A 88 -13.16 -0.65 9.71
CA GLU A 88 -12.31 -1.66 9.08
C GLU A 88 -11.74 -1.19 7.73
N LEU A 89 -12.51 -0.45 6.93
CA LEU A 89 -12.03 0.19 5.70
C LEU A 89 -10.92 1.21 5.98
N SER A 90 -11.06 2.04 7.01
CA SER A 90 -10.03 3.01 7.41
C SER A 90 -8.73 2.30 7.81
N LYS A 91 -8.81 1.28 8.67
CA LYS A 91 -7.66 0.47 9.07
C LYS A 91 -7.00 -0.21 7.86
N SER A 92 -7.80 -0.77 6.95
CA SER A 92 -7.31 -1.41 5.73
C SER A 92 -6.57 -0.41 4.84
N SER A 93 -7.10 0.81 4.68
CA SER A 93 -6.44 1.89 3.94
C SER A 93 -5.08 2.26 4.55
N GLU A 94 -4.97 2.36 5.87
CA GLU A 94 -3.70 2.64 6.57
C GLU A 94 -2.68 1.51 6.38
N ILE A 95 -3.13 0.25 6.46
CA ILE A 95 -2.29 -0.93 6.19
C ILE A 95 -1.79 -0.90 4.75
N LEU A 96 -2.64 -0.59 3.77
CA LEU A 96 -2.26 -0.52 2.36
C LEU A 96 -1.21 0.55 2.10
N VAL A 97 -1.32 1.72 2.73
CA VAL A 97 -0.30 2.78 2.63
C VAL A 97 1.05 2.29 3.17
N THR A 98 1.03 1.61 4.31
CA THR A 98 2.25 1.05 4.92
C THR A 98 2.84 -0.08 4.07
N GLN A 99 2.00 -0.97 3.54
CA GLN A 99 2.41 -2.03 2.62
C GLN A 99 3.04 -1.46 1.33
N ASN A 100 2.48 -0.39 0.77
CA ASN A 100 3.04 0.23 -0.41
C ASN A 100 4.48 0.71 -0.16
N LYS A 101 4.73 1.35 1.00
CA LYS A 101 6.09 1.76 1.41
C LYS A 101 7.04 0.56 1.54
N LEU A 102 6.60 -0.52 2.18
CA LEU A 102 7.41 -1.74 2.32
C LEU A 102 7.74 -2.37 0.96
N ILE A 103 6.79 -2.40 0.03
CA ILE A 103 7.00 -2.91 -1.33
C ILE A 103 8.01 -2.05 -2.09
N GLN A 104 7.96 -0.72 -1.97
CA GLN A 104 8.93 0.15 -2.60
C GLN A 104 10.34 -0.07 -2.03
N LEU A 105 10.46 -0.26 -0.71
CA LEU A 105 11.72 -0.59 -0.07
C LEU A 105 12.25 -1.95 -0.56
N GLN A 106 11.43 -2.98 -0.60
CA GLN A 106 11.83 -4.30 -1.11
C GLN A 106 12.28 -4.26 -2.58
N LYS A 107 11.60 -3.48 -3.42
CA LYS A 107 12.01 -3.27 -4.82
C LYS A 107 13.36 -2.58 -4.92
N PHE A 108 13.58 -1.56 -4.09
CA PHE A 108 14.86 -0.87 -3.99
C PHE A 108 15.97 -1.83 -3.54
N GLU A 109 15.76 -2.57 -2.46
CA GLU A 109 16.72 -3.55 -1.93
C GLU A 109 17.05 -4.63 -2.96
N GLY A 110 16.03 -5.19 -3.61
CA GLY A 110 16.21 -6.18 -4.67
C GLY A 110 17.07 -5.63 -5.82
N ALA A 111 16.81 -4.40 -6.27
CA ALA A 111 17.62 -3.76 -7.30
C ALA A 111 19.05 -3.46 -6.81
N PHE A 112 19.22 -2.99 -5.57
CA PHE A 112 20.53 -2.73 -4.98
C PHE A 112 21.39 -4.00 -4.93
N PHE A 113 20.85 -5.10 -4.41
CA PHE A 113 21.59 -6.36 -4.32
C PHE A 113 21.87 -6.97 -5.69
N GLU A 114 20.94 -6.87 -6.64
CA GLU A 114 21.18 -7.35 -8.00
C GLU A 114 22.26 -6.55 -8.72
N LEU A 115 22.24 -5.21 -8.65
CA LEU A 115 23.30 -4.36 -9.22
C LEU A 115 24.65 -4.62 -8.56
N THR A 116 24.67 -4.84 -7.25
CA THR A 116 25.89 -5.19 -6.50
C THR A 116 26.45 -6.54 -6.98
N LYS A 117 25.59 -7.55 -7.11
CA LYS A 117 25.96 -8.87 -7.62
C LYS A 117 26.52 -8.80 -9.04
N LEU A 118 25.84 -8.09 -9.95
CA LEU A 118 26.30 -7.90 -11.33
C LEU A 118 27.65 -7.18 -11.39
N THR A 119 27.88 -6.22 -10.48
CA THR A 119 29.17 -5.52 -10.38
C THR A 119 30.28 -6.45 -9.92
N ILE A 120 30.03 -7.26 -8.89
CA ILE A 120 31.01 -8.27 -8.41
C ILE A 120 31.30 -9.32 -9.48
N GLU A 121 30.28 -9.77 -10.21
CA GLU A 121 30.45 -10.71 -11.32
C GLU A 121 31.26 -10.10 -12.47
N ALA A 122 31.00 -8.84 -12.81
CA ALA A 122 31.80 -8.11 -13.79
C ALA A 122 33.27 -7.98 -13.34
N ILE A 123 33.51 -7.65 -12.06
CA ILE A 123 34.87 -7.60 -11.49
C ILE A 123 35.54 -8.97 -11.64
N ASN A 124 34.86 -10.05 -11.27
CA ASN A 124 35.41 -11.41 -11.30
C ASN A 124 35.67 -11.96 -12.71
N THR A 125 34.97 -11.45 -13.72
CA THR A 125 35.11 -11.90 -15.13
C THR A 125 35.99 -10.98 -15.97
N SER A 126 36.30 -9.78 -15.48
CA SER A 126 37.16 -8.83 -16.18
C SER A 126 38.62 -9.31 -16.30
N SER A 127 39.26 -8.85 -17.36
CA SER A 127 40.70 -8.98 -17.60
C SER A 127 41.28 -7.61 -17.97
N TYR A 128 42.49 -7.34 -17.48
CA TYR A 128 43.24 -6.12 -17.71
C TYR A 128 44.65 -6.46 -18.15
N THR A 129 45.27 -5.58 -18.93
CA THR A 129 46.65 -5.73 -19.35
C THR A 129 47.49 -4.55 -18.89
N PHE A 130 48.62 -4.84 -18.28
CA PHE A 130 49.60 -3.83 -17.90
C PHE A 130 51.01 -4.40 -18.01
N GLU A 131 51.91 -3.67 -18.69
CA GLU A 131 53.31 -4.08 -18.93
C GLU A 131 53.46 -5.52 -19.45
N LYS A 132 52.62 -5.91 -20.41
CA LYS A 132 52.56 -7.26 -21.02
C LYS A 132 52.15 -8.39 -20.06
N ARG A 133 51.65 -8.06 -18.87
CA ARG A 133 51.01 -9.01 -17.95
C ARG A 133 49.50 -8.88 -18.03
N GLU A 134 48.83 -10.01 -17.92
CA GLU A 134 47.37 -10.09 -17.87
C GLU A 134 46.92 -10.31 -16.41
N TYR A 135 45.95 -9.54 -15.97
CA TYR A 135 45.38 -9.55 -14.63
C TYR A 135 43.89 -9.92 -14.73
N LYS A 136 43.45 -10.97 -14.03
CA LYS A 136 42.07 -11.48 -14.14
C LYS A 136 41.34 -11.49 -12.82
N GLY A 137 40.06 -11.10 -12.87
CA GLY A 137 39.15 -11.16 -11.74
C GLY A 137 39.54 -10.22 -10.60
N SER A 138 38.92 -10.42 -9.43
CA SER A 138 39.16 -9.59 -8.25
C SER A 138 40.63 -9.56 -7.81
N SER A 139 41.28 -10.72 -7.67
CA SER A 139 42.70 -10.77 -7.26
C SER A 139 43.63 -10.18 -8.32
N GLY A 140 43.26 -10.28 -9.60
CA GLY A 140 43.95 -9.60 -10.68
C GLY A 140 43.86 -8.09 -10.54
N LEU A 141 42.68 -7.56 -10.20
CA LEU A 141 42.49 -6.13 -9.95
C LEU A 141 43.37 -5.64 -8.79
N ASP A 142 43.43 -6.37 -7.67
CA ASP A 142 44.34 -6.03 -6.56
C ASP A 142 45.81 -5.97 -7.03
N GLY A 143 46.26 -6.97 -7.79
CA GLY A 143 47.63 -7.02 -8.33
C GLY A 143 47.92 -5.90 -9.34
N LEU A 144 46.94 -5.57 -10.19
CA LEU A 144 47.04 -4.48 -11.15
C LEU A 144 47.23 -3.15 -10.44
N ILE A 145 46.35 -2.84 -9.48
CA ILE A 145 46.41 -1.59 -8.71
C ILE A 145 47.76 -1.45 -7.99
N TYR A 146 48.26 -2.54 -7.40
CA TYR A 146 49.59 -2.55 -6.78
C TYR A 146 50.70 -2.20 -7.78
N ASP A 147 50.71 -2.83 -8.97
CA ASP A 147 51.73 -2.57 -9.98
C ASP A 147 51.62 -1.15 -10.57
N LEU A 148 50.40 -0.60 -10.70
CA LEU A 148 50.18 0.80 -11.09
C LEU A 148 50.82 1.76 -10.07
N PHE A 149 50.50 1.63 -8.78
CA PHE A 149 51.09 2.47 -7.74
C PHE A 149 52.61 2.34 -7.65
N LYS A 150 53.12 1.10 -7.77
CA LYS A 150 54.56 0.83 -7.78
C LYS A 150 55.26 1.52 -8.96
N LYS A 151 54.63 1.56 -10.14
CA LYS A 151 55.17 2.29 -11.29
C LYS A 151 55.22 3.80 -11.03
N ILE A 152 54.15 4.37 -10.46
CA ILE A 152 54.11 5.80 -10.09
C ILE A 152 55.23 6.11 -9.10
N GLU A 153 55.41 5.29 -8.06
CA GLU A 153 56.44 5.51 -7.05
C GLU A 153 57.86 5.45 -7.63
N ASN A 154 58.12 4.48 -8.51
CA ASN A 154 59.43 4.30 -9.12
C ASN A 154 59.77 5.38 -10.17
N GLN A 155 58.81 5.74 -11.02
CA GLN A 155 59.02 6.68 -12.12
C GLN A 155 58.79 8.13 -11.71
N LYS A 156 58.06 8.36 -10.61
CA LYS A 156 57.64 9.68 -10.14
C LYS A 156 56.91 10.49 -11.23
N ASN A 157 56.16 9.78 -12.07
CA ASN A 157 55.45 10.32 -13.23
C ASN A 157 54.16 9.53 -13.47
N THR A 158 53.11 10.24 -13.90
CA THR A 158 51.77 9.73 -14.18
C THR A 158 51.31 9.93 -15.63
N SER A 159 52.17 10.43 -16.53
CA SER A 159 51.80 10.75 -17.93
C SER A 159 51.30 9.56 -18.75
N TRP A 160 51.57 8.33 -18.31
CA TRP A 160 51.17 7.08 -18.97
C TRP A 160 49.78 6.60 -18.55
N ILE A 161 49.16 7.23 -17.55
CA ILE A 161 47.88 6.77 -16.98
C ILE A 161 46.74 6.85 -18.00
N GLU A 162 46.73 7.88 -18.84
CA GLU A 162 45.71 8.02 -19.90
C GLU A 162 45.81 6.87 -20.91
N GLU A 163 47.02 6.56 -21.41
CA GLU A 163 47.27 5.43 -22.31
C GLU A 163 46.87 4.10 -21.67
N PHE A 164 47.14 3.92 -20.37
CA PHE A 164 46.69 2.73 -19.63
C PHE A 164 45.17 2.57 -19.68
N PHE A 165 44.41 3.66 -19.52
CA PHE A 165 42.94 3.59 -19.58
C PHE A 165 42.42 3.34 -20.98
N ASP A 166 43.05 3.90 -22.01
CA ASP A 166 42.72 3.64 -23.40
C ASP A 166 42.89 2.14 -23.73
N ASP A 167 43.94 1.50 -23.21
CA ASP A 167 44.18 0.07 -23.38
C ASP A 167 43.27 -0.83 -22.52
N ASN A 168 42.59 -0.27 -21.52
CA ASN A 168 41.82 -1.01 -20.51
C ASN A 168 40.38 -0.49 -20.35
N GLU A 169 39.60 -0.45 -21.43
CA GLU A 169 38.18 -0.06 -21.40
C GLU A 169 37.34 -0.82 -20.35
N ASN A 170 37.71 -2.07 -20.06
CA ASN A 170 37.10 -2.88 -19.00
C ASN A 170 37.21 -2.21 -17.63
N PHE A 171 38.33 -1.56 -17.32
CA PHE A 171 38.55 -0.86 -16.06
C PHE A 171 37.58 0.31 -15.89
N PHE A 172 37.44 1.13 -16.94
CA PHE A 172 36.45 2.21 -16.96
C PHE A 172 35.02 1.67 -16.78
N SER A 173 34.68 0.60 -17.50
CA SER A 173 33.35 -0.02 -17.45
C SER A 173 32.97 -0.49 -16.05
N LEU A 174 33.91 -1.06 -15.30
CA LEU A 174 33.68 -1.51 -13.92
C LEU A 174 33.48 -0.35 -12.95
N LEU A 175 34.29 0.69 -13.07
CA LEU A 175 34.11 1.89 -12.25
C LEU A 175 32.79 2.59 -12.56
N LYS A 176 32.37 2.58 -13.83
CA LYS A 176 31.05 3.07 -14.23
C LYS A 176 29.93 2.25 -13.59
N LEU A 177 29.98 0.92 -13.65
CA LEU A 177 28.99 0.05 -13.00
C LEU A 177 28.92 0.32 -11.49
N THR A 178 30.09 0.39 -10.84
CA THR A 178 30.19 0.67 -9.41
C THR A 178 29.60 2.04 -9.07
N SER A 179 29.96 3.09 -9.81
CA SER A 179 29.39 4.44 -9.65
C SER A 179 27.88 4.49 -9.85
N GLY A 180 27.34 3.61 -10.70
CA GLY A 180 25.92 3.45 -10.91
C GLY A 180 25.17 3.05 -9.64
N ILE A 181 25.77 2.19 -8.81
CA ILE A 181 25.20 1.80 -7.51
C ILE A 181 25.16 3.01 -6.56
N PHE A 182 26.27 3.76 -6.45
CA PHE A 182 26.33 4.97 -5.62
C PHE A 182 25.29 6.00 -6.06
N SER A 183 25.19 6.28 -7.36
CA SER A 183 24.16 7.16 -7.91
C SER A 183 22.74 6.63 -7.64
N PHE A 184 22.52 5.31 -7.72
CA PHE A 184 21.22 4.69 -7.45
C PHE A 184 20.80 4.90 -5.99
N VAL A 185 21.71 4.68 -5.03
CA VAL A 185 21.45 4.92 -3.60
C VAL A 185 21.22 6.42 -3.33
N ASN A 186 22.07 7.30 -3.86
CA ASN A 186 21.96 8.75 -3.63
C ASN A 186 20.63 9.33 -4.14
N LYS A 187 20.16 8.88 -5.31
CA LYS A 187 18.92 9.35 -5.93
C LYS A 187 17.65 8.71 -5.34
N SER A 188 17.78 7.73 -4.44
CA SER A 188 16.63 7.09 -3.80
C SER A 188 15.90 8.02 -2.85
N SER A 189 14.64 7.68 -2.54
CA SER A 189 13.80 8.38 -1.56
C SER A 189 14.10 8.01 -0.11
N LEU A 190 15.19 7.29 0.15
CA LEU A 190 15.61 6.88 1.48
C LEU A 190 16.05 8.08 2.33
N SER A 191 15.97 7.93 3.65
CA SER A 191 16.55 8.87 4.60
C SER A 191 18.08 8.90 4.50
N PRO A 192 18.75 9.99 4.93
CA PRO A 192 20.21 10.05 4.95
C PRO A 192 20.87 8.90 5.73
N GLU A 193 20.27 8.48 6.85
CA GLU A 193 20.78 7.39 7.68
C GLU A 193 20.71 6.03 6.97
N GLU A 194 19.59 5.74 6.29
CA GLU A 194 19.44 4.54 5.47
C GLU A 194 20.43 4.53 4.30
N LYS A 195 20.58 5.66 3.60
CA LYS A 195 21.56 5.80 2.50
C LYS A 195 22.96 5.46 2.99
N ASN A 196 23.41 6.05 4.11
CA ASN A 196 24.71 5.77 4.70
C ASN A 196 24.88 4.29 5.06
N SER A 197 23.81 3.66 5.57
CA SER A 197 23.82 2.23 5.92
C SER A 197 24.03 1.35 4.67
N TYR A 198 23.32 1.61 3.58
CA TYR A 198 23.49 0.85 2.33
C TYR A 198 24.85 1.11 1.67
N LEU A 199 25.36 2.34 1.72
CA LEU A 199 26.68 2.67 1.19
C LEU A 199 27.79 1.97 2.00
N SER A 200 27.71 1.98 3.32
CA SER A 200 28.62 1.24 4.19
C SER A 200 28.56 -0.27 3.93
N LEU A 201 27.36 -0.82 3.74
CA LEU A 201 27.19 -2.21 3.34
C LEU A 201 27.84 -2.50 1.98
N LEU A 202 27.64 -1.64 0.98
CA LEU A 202 28.27 -1.77 -0.34
C LEU A 202 29.79 -1.80 -0.21
N THR A 203 30.38 -0.91 0.57
CA THR A 203 31.84 -0.89 0.80
C THR A 203 32.35 -2.16 1.50
N SER A 204 31.52 -2.77 2.34
CA SER A 204 31.87 -4.03 3.01
C SER A 204 31.78 -5.25 2.08
N ILE A 205 30.96 -5.15 1.02
CA ILE A 205 30.76 -6.23 0.05
C ILE A 205 31.75 -6.11 -1.13
N LEU A 206 32.12 -4.89 -1.52
CA LEU A 206 33.04 -4.65 -2.63
C LEU A 206 34.45 -5.19 -2.31
N PRO A 207 35.15 -5.80 -3.29
CA PRO A 207 36.53 -6.22 -3.09
C PRO A 207 37.47 -5.04 -2.82
N SER A 208 38.54 -5.28 -2.06
CA SER A 208 39.57 -4.28 -1.74
C SER A 208 40.10 -3.57 -2.98
N GLY A 209 40.43 -4.32 -4.03
CA GLY A 209 40.97 -3.77 -5.27
C GLY A 209 40.00 -2.81 -5.96
N SER A 210 38.69 -2.99 -5.78
CA SER A 210 37.68 -2.06 -6.30
C SER A 210 37.65 -0.74 -5.53
N ILE A 211 37.75 -0.80 -4.19
CA ILE A 211 37.84 0.38 -3.34
C ILE A 211 39.09 1.18 -3.69
N THR A 212 40.23 0.50 -3.79
CA THR A 212 41.51 1.14 -4.13
C THR A 212 41.51 1.66 -5.56
N ALA A 213 40.86 0.98 -6.52
CA ALA A 213 40.68 1.47 -7.89
C ALA A 213 39.86 2.78 -7.94
N ILE A 214 38.80 2.90 -7.12
CA ILE A 214 38.03 4.15 -7.01
C ILE A 214 38.92 5.27 -6.44
N CYS A 215 39.73 4.97 -5.41
CA CYS A 215 40.69 5.92 -4.86
C CYS A 215 41.73 6.37 -5.90
N PHE A 216 42.28 5.42 -6.66
CA PHE A 216 43.23 5.69 -7.74
C PHE A 216 42.66 6.66 -8.77
N VAL A 217 41.44 6.41 -9.24
CA VAL A 217 40.76 7.28 -10.22
C VAL A 217 40.45 8.65 -9.64
N LYS A 218 40.05 8.74 -8.36
CA LYS A 218 39.80 10.03 -7.70
C LYS A 218 41.06 10.90 -7.61
N ILE A 219 42.22 10.30 -7.40
CA ILE A 219 43.50 11.02 -7.25
C ILE A 219 44.06 11.41 -8.62
N PHE A 220 44.19 10.44 -9.52
CA PHE A 220 44.97 10.62 -10.76
C PHE A 220 44.16 11.01 -11.98
N THR A 221 42.82 11.06 -11.91
CA THR A 221 41.96 11.42 -13.04
C THR A 221 40.92 12.47 -12.66
N ASP A 222 40.39 13.14 -13.68
CA ASP A 222 39.28 14.10 -13.53
C ASP A 222 37.98 13.54 -14.11
N TRP A 223 37.78 12.22 -14.05
CA TRP A 223 36.58 11.59 -14.60
C TRP A 223 35.31 12.09 -13.91
N PRO A 224 34.24 12.45 -14.67
CA PRO A 224 32.98 12.92 -14.08
C PRO A 224 32.32 11.91 -13.14
N LEU A 225 32.57 10.61 -13.35
CA LEU A 225 32.09 9.51 -12.52
C LEU A 225 32.54 9.62 -11.06
N SER A 226 33.66 10.33 -10.80
CA SER A 226 34.17 10.58 -9.45
C SER A 226 33.16 11.34 -8.57
N SER A 227 32.32 12.19 -9.16
CA SER A 227 31.28 12.95 -8.45
C SER A 227 30.32 12.04 -7.70
N HIS A 228 29.91 10.91 -8.28
CA HIS A 228 28.98 9.98 -7.63
C HIS A 228 29.54 9.38 -6.34
N PHE A 229 30.84 9.12 -6.29
CA PHE A 229 31.50 8.63 -5.08
C PHE A 229 31.68 9.76 -4.04
N VAL A 230 32.08 10.95 -4.49
CA VAL A 230 32.26 12.12 -3.62
C VAL A 230 30.94 12.55 -2.97
N ASP A 231 29.87 12.68 -3.77
CA ASP A 231 28.55 13.09 -3.30
C ASP A 231 27.92 12.09 -2.31
N SER A 232 28.38 10.84 -2.35
CA SER A 232 28.00 9.77 -1.41
C SER A 232 28.75 9.82 -0.07
N GLY A 233 29.75 10.70 0.08
CA GLY A 233 30.65 10.66 1.25
C GLY A 233 31.49 9.37 1.30
N PHE A 234 31.71 8.70 0.15
CA PHE A 234 32.37 7.40 0.10
C PHE A 234 33.78 7.43 0.72
N PHE A 235 34.54 8.49 0.44
CA PHE A 235 35.91 8.65 0.92
C PHE A 235 36.00 8.95 2.43
N ASP A 236 34.89 9.31 3.06
CA ASP A 236 34.80 9.57 4.50
C ASP A 236 34.36 8.32 5.29
N LEU A 237 34.00 7.23 4.60
CA LEU A 237 33.57 6.00 5.25
C LEU A 237 34.75 5.33 5.99
N PRO A 238 34.51 4.74 7.18
CA PRO A 238 35.52 4.00 7.92
C PRO A 238 36.18 2.90 7.06
N GLY A 239 37.50 2.81 7.09
CA GLY A 239 38.30 1.88 6.26
C GLY A 239 38.57 2.36 4.83
N VAL A 240 37.63 3.07 4.20
CA VAL A 240 37.87 3.72 2.89
C VAL A 240 38.75 4.95 3.08
N SER A 241 38.49 5.76 4.10
CA SER A 241 39.28 6.95 4.42
C SER A 241 40.76 6.62 4.62
N GLU A 242 41.09 5.58 5.38
CA GLU A 242 42.47 5.11 5.58
C GLU A 242 43.13 4.68 4.26
N THR A 243 42.38 3.96 3.41
CA THR A 243 42.86 3.54 2.08
C THR A 243 43.10 4.75 1.18
N PHE A 244 42.20 5.72 1.21
CA PHE A 244 42.28 6.95 0.42
C PHE A 244 43.47 7.81 0.84
N GLU A 245 43.70 8.00 2.15
CA GLU A 245 44.85 8.71 2.69
C GLU A 245 46.17 8.03 2.29
N ALA A 246 46.25 6.71 2.41
CA ALA A 246 47.42 5.94 2.00
C ALA A 246 47.74 6.13 0.50
N CYS A 247 46.72 6.17 -0.36
CA CYS A 247 46.89 6.39 -1.80
C CYS A 247 47.29 7.85 -2.11
N SER A 248 46.77 8.82 -1.35
CA SER A 248 46.95 10.26 -1.61
C SER A 248 48.41 10.73 -1.46
N VAL A 249 49.27 9.99 -0.75
CA VAL A 249 50.72 10.28 -0.63
C VAL A 249 51.42 10.37 -1.99
N LEU A 250 50.91 9.65 -2.99
CA LEU A 250 51.47 9.59 -4.34
C LEU A 250 50.93 10.70 -5.27
N GLU A 251 49.96 11.50 -4.82
CA GLU A 251 49.39 12.63 -5.58
C GLU A 251 50.45 13.67 -5.98
N LYS A 252 51.51 13.83 -5.17
CA LYS A 252 52.65 14.72 -5.48
C LYS A 252 53.38 14.40 -6.79
N TYR A 253 53.15 13.21 -7.36
CA TYR A 253 53.71 12.79 -8.64
C TYR A 253 52.73 12.97 -9.81
N LYS A 254 51.51 13.45 -9.55
CA LYS A 254 50.51 13.78 -10.57
C LYS A 254 51.05 14.91 -11.45
N THR A 255 51.36 14.59 -12.70
CA THR A 255 51.67 15.59 -13.72
C THR A 255 50.40 16.34 -14.11
N THR A 256 50.48 17.67 -14.13
CA THR A 256 49.40 18.59 -14.54
C THR A 256 49.17 18.54 -16.04
#